data_AF-A0A349S3J5-F1
#
_entry.id   AF-A0A349S3J5-F1
#
_cell.length_a   1.000
_cell.length_b   1.000
_cell.length_c   1.000
_cell.angle_alpha   90.00
_cell.angle_beta   90.00
_cell.angle_gamma   90.00
#
_symmetry.space_group_name_H-M   'P 1'
#
loop_
_entity.id
_entity.type
_entity.pdbx_description
1 polymer ?
#
loop_
_entity_poly.entity_id
_entity_poly.type
_entity_poly.pdbx_seq_one_letter_code
_entity_poly.pdbx_strand_id
1 'polypeptide(L)'
;MAELEDKLQALTIIVEQATQAVNTAKQQADIDAVRVAYLGKKGKITAYLKQLADIDAVERPTVGQAVNQAKQTIAQLVQQRIKQLADDALAAKLVAEKVDVTLPGRKEDKGGLHPVTRTLQRIQSYFETMGFQVAEGPEIEDTTHNFTALNIPEHHPARAMHDTFYFNPTTLLRTHTSPVQIRVMEAEAPPLKVIAPGRVYRCDSDLTHTPMFHQVEGLMVDESISFTDLKGILVDFLEAFFEQALTVRFRPSYFPFTEPSAEADIGCV
;
A
#
# COMPACT_ATOMS: atom_id res chain seq x y z
N MET A 1 -75.67 -25.30 23.55
CA MET A 1 -75.31 -23.95 24.05
C MET A 1 -74.25 -24.04 25.14
N ALA A 2 -74.53 -24.57 26.34
CA ALA A 2 -73.50 -24.73 27.40
C ALA A 2 -72.30 -25.61 26.98
N GLU A 3 -72.56 -26.70 26.25
CA GLU A 3 -71.51 -27.61 25.74
C GLU A 3 -70.60 -27.00 24.65
N LEU A 4 -71.09 -25.96 23.95
CA LEU A 4 -70.35 -25.25 22.91
C LEU A 4 -69.40 -24.22 23.55
N GLU A 5 -69.88 -23.50 24.57
CA GLU A 5 -69.09 -22.55 25.35
C GLU A 5 -67.91 -23.23 26.07
N ASP A 6 -68.15 -24.38 26.71
CA ASP A 6 -67.09 -25.14 27.40
C ASP A 6 -65.97 -25.59 26.43
N LYS A 7 -66.34 -25.98 25.20
CA LYS A 7 -65.40 -26.40 24.16
C LYS A 7 -64.57 -25.22 23.64
N LEU A 8 -65.21 -24.08 23.38
CA LEU A 8 -64.51 -22.86 22.98
C LEU A 8 -63.60 -22.34 24.09
N GLN A 9 -64.02 -22.43 25.35
CA GLN A 9 -63.23 -22.03 26.51
C GLN A 9 -61.99 -22.93 26.69
N ALA A 10 -62.13 -24.24 26.47
CA ALA A 10 -61.00 -25.17 26.47
C ALA A 10 -59.94 -24.84 25.39
N LEU A 11 -60.36 -24.41 24.20
CA LEU A 11 -59.45 -23.96 23.13
C LEU A 11 -58.71 -22.68 23.51
N THR A 12 -59.41 -21.72 24.12
CA THR A 12 -58.80 -20.47 24.62
C THR A 12 -57.72 -20.78 25.66
N ILE A 13 -58.00 -21.69 26.60
CA ILE A 13 -57.02 -22.13 27.61
C ILE A 13 -55.79 -22.79 26.95
N ILE A 14 -55.98 -23.61 25.90
CA ILE A 14 -54.86 -24.22 25.17
C ILE A 14 -53.99 -23.17 24.48
N VAL A 15 -54.61 -22.14 23.88
CA VAL A 15 -53.88 -21.03 23.24
C VAL A 15 -53.13 -20.19 24.26
N GLU A 16 -53.73 -19.89 25.42
CA GLU A 16 -53.06 -19.17 26.51
C GLU A 16 -51.87 -19.96 27.08
N GLN A 17 -52.04 -21.25 27.34
CA GLN A 17 -50.96 -22.14 27.79
C GLN A 17 -49.84 -22.26 26.75
N ALA A 18 -50.19 -22.35 25.46
CA ALA A 18 -49.21 -22.36 24.38
C ALA A 18 -48.45 -21.03 24.32
N THR A 19 -49.16 -19.90 24.46
CA THR A 19 -48.57 -18.56 24.46
C THR A 19 -47.60 -18.38 25.63
N GLN A 20 -47.98 -18.81 26.84
CA GLN A 20 -47.07 -18.80 27.99
C GLN A 20 -45.85 -19.70 27.78
N ALA A 21 -46.04 -20.90 27.23
CA ALA A 21 -44.95 -21.84 26.97
C ALA A 21 -43.97 -21.29 25.92
N VAL A 22 -44.48 -20.65 24.86
CA VAL A 22 -43.67 -19.94 23.84
C VAL A 22 -42.88 -18.79 24.48
N ASN A 23 -43.51 -17.98 25.32
CA ASN A 23 -42.87 -16.84 25.99
C ASN A 23 -41.79 -17.27 27.00
N THR A 24 -41.95 -18.46 27.60
CA THR A 24 -41.01 -18.98 28.61
C THR A 24 -39.83 -19.73 27.96
N ALA A 25 -39.94 -20.15 26.69
CA ALA A 25 -38.87 -20.84 25.97
C ALA A 25 -37.65 -19.93 25.81
N LYS A 26 -36.47 -20.38 26.28
CA LYS A 26 -35.21 -19.61 26.27
C LYS A 26 -34.20 -20.14 25.25
N GLN A 27 -34.36 -21.38 24.79
CA GLN A 27 -33.44 -22.02 23.86
C GLN A 27 -34.21 -22.68 22.71
N GLN A 28 -33.51 -22.97 21.62
CA GLN A 28 -34.09 -23.63 20.45
C GLN A 28 -34.73 -24.98 20.79
N ALA A 29 -34.15 -25.72 21.74
CA ALA A 29 -34.71 -26.98 22.23
C ALA A 29 -36.07 -26.79 22.94
N ASP A 30 -36.24 -25.70 23.69
CA ASP A 30 -37.48 -25.40 24.42
C ASP A 30 -38.63 -25.13 23.45
N ILE A 31 -38.37 -24.32 22.40
CA ILE A 31 -39.42 -23.97 21.43
C ILE A 31 -39.78 -25.17 20.54
N ASP A 32 -38.83 -26.06 20.25
CA ASP A 32 -39.11 -27.35 19.59
C ASP A 32 -39.97 -28.28 20.45
N ALA A 33 -39.73 -28.33 21.77
CA ALA A 33 -40.58 -29.08 22.70
C ALA A 33 -42.01 -28.52 22.74
N VAL A 34 -42.17 -27.19 22.74
CA VAL A 34 -43.48 -26.51 22.64
C VAL A 34 -44.17 -26.85 21.31
N ARG A 35 -43.45 -26.79 20.18
CA ARG A 35 -43.99 -27.16 18.87
C ARG A 35 -44.52 -28.59 18.86
N VAL A 36 -43.76 -29.55 19.40
CA VAL A 36 -44.17 -30.96 19.48
C VAL A 36 -45.38 -31.14 20.42
N ALA A 37 -45.39 -30.49 21.58
CA ALA A 37 -46.45 -30.62 22.59
C ALA A 37 -47.81 -30.07 22.13
N TYR A 38 -47.83 -28.99 21.34
CA TYR A 38 -49.08 -28.34 20.91
C TYR A 38 -49.47 -28.69 19.47
N LEU A 39 -48.52 -28.72 18.53
CA LEU A 39 -48.76 -28.88 17.08
C LEU A 39 -48.33 -30.25 16.52
N GLY A 40 -47.67 -31.10 17.32
CA GLY A 40 -47.20 -32.41 16.89
C GLY A 40 -48.34 -33.41 16.58
N LYS A 41 -47.98 -34.59 16.05
CA LYS A 41 -48.95 -35.65 15.68
C LYS A 41 -49.81 -36.14 16.86
N LYS A 42 -49.31 -36.02 18.09
CA LYS A 42 -50.02 -36.30 19.37
C LYS A 42 -50.20 -35.04 20.23
N GLY A 43 -50.03 -33.84 19.64
CA GLY A 43 -50.09 -32.58 20.38
C GLY A 43 -51.51 -32.21 20.79
N LYS A 44 -51.64 -31.30 21.76
CA LYS A 44 -52.94 -30.90 22.33
C LYS A 44 -53.95 -30.44 21.28
N ILE A 45 -53.55 -29.66 20.28
CA ILE A 45 -54.44 -29.21 19.18
C ILE A 45 -54.82 -30.38 18.26
N THR A 46 -53.88 -31.27 17.95
CA THR A 46 -54.13 -32.45 17.10
C THR A 46 -55.02 -33.49 17.81
N ALA A 47 -54.91 -33.61 19.13
CA ALA A 47 -55.80 -34.44 19.95
C ALA A 47 -57.22 -33.86 19.99
N TYR A 48 -57.33 -32.54 20.17
CA TYR A 48 -58.60 -31.82 20.14
C TYR A 48 -59.27 -31.88 18.75
N LEU A 49 -58.48 -31.84 17.66
CA LEU A 49 -58.94 -32.07 16.28
C LEU A 49 -59.61 -33.44 16.09
N LYS A 50 -59.15 -34.48 16.79
CA LYS A 50 -59.75 -35.83 16.67
C LYS A 50 -61.09 -35.94 17.37
N GLN A 51 -61.28 -35.19 18.45
CA GLN A 51 -62.54 -35.14 19.20
C GLN A 51 -63.67 -34.43 18.44
N LEU A 52 -63.37 -33.70 17.35
CA LEU A 52 -64.39 -33.17 16.43
C LEU A 52 -65.20 -34.26 15.70
N ALA A 53 -64.70 -35.50 15.65
CA ALA A 53 -65.44 -36.63 15.10
C ALA A 53 -66.69 -37.00 15.93
N ASP A 54 -66.73 -36.59 17.20
CA ASP A 54 -67.80 -36.90 18.14
C ASP A 54 -68.77 -35.71 18.37
N ILE A 55 -68.61 -34.61 17.63
CA ILE A 55 -69.44 -33.39 17.75
C ILE A 55 -70.63 -33.44 16.78
N ASP A 56 -71.79 -32.96 17.26
CA ASP A 56 -73.01 -32.82 16.47
C ASP A 56 -72.82 -31.95 15.21
N ALA A 57 -73.51 -32.33 14.13
CA ALA A 57 -73.34 -31.72 12.80
C ALA A 57 -73.61 -30.20 12.78
N VAL A 58 -74.43 -29.70 13.70
CA VAL A 58 -74.80 -28.28 13.82
C VAL A 58 -73.70 -27.45 14.47
N GLU A 59 -72.93 -28.01 15.42
CA GLU A 59 -71.89 -27.30 16.18
C GLU A 59 -70.48 -27.49 15.60
N ARG A 60 -70.29 -28.52 14.76
CA ARG A 60 -69.01 -28.90 14.14
C ARG A 60 -68.33 -27.79 13.31
N PRO A 61 -69.04 -26.94 12.53
CA PRO A 61 -68.40 -25.87 11.74
C PRO A 61 -67.74 -24.79 12.61
N THR A 62 -68.44 -24.34 13.66
CA THR A 62 -67.99 -23.27 14.57
C THR A 62 -66.76 -23.71 15.37
N VAL A 63 -66.81 -24.93 15.92
CA VAL A 63 -65.67 -25.50 16.67
C VAL A 63 -64.49 -25.77 15.73
N GLY A 64 -64.73 -26.29 14.52
CA GLY A 64 -63.67 -26.55 13.54
C GLY A 64 -62.95 -25.28 13.08
N GLN A 65 -63.68 -24.17 12.91
CA GLN A 65 -63.09 -22.87 12.60
C GLN A 65 -62.21 -22.37 13.76
N ALA A 66 -62.71 -22.43 14.99
CA ALA A 66 -61.95 -22.02 16.17
C ALA A 66 -60.66 -22.84 16.36
N VAL A 67 -60.70 -24.15 16.08
CA VAL A 67 -59.52 -25.03 16.14
C VAL A 67 -58.47 -24.67 15.08
N ASN A 68 -58.90 -24.40 13.85
CA ASN A 68 -57.99 -23.97 12.79
C ASN A 68 -57.35 -22.63 13.10
N GLN A 69 -58.12 -21.69 13.67
CA GLN A 69 -57.62 -20.40 14.11
C GLN A 69 -56.61 -20.56 15.25
N ALA A 70 -56.93 -21.35 16.28
CA ALA A 70 -56.01 -21.66 17.38
C ALA A 70 -54.70 -22.30 16.88
N LYS A 71 -54.78 -23.24 15.93
CA LYS A 71 -53.62 -23.85 15.28
C LYS A 71 -52.74 -22.83 14.55
N GLN A 72 -53.35 -21.93 13.79
CA GLN A 72 -52.62 -20.88 13.08
C GLN A 72 -51.94 -19.91 14.04
N THR A 73 -52.65 -19.46 15.08
CA THR A 73 -52.09 -18.56 16.11
C THR A 73 -50.88 -19.19 16.79
N ILE A 74 -50.98 -20.45 17.24
CA ILE A 74 -49.87 -21.14 17.90
C ILE A 74 -48.70 -21.36 16.93
N ALA A 75 -48.97 -21.70 15.66
CA ALA A 75 -47.92 -21.86 14.65
C ALA A 75 -47.17 -20.54 14.38
N GLN A 76 -47.91 -19.43 14.30
CA GLN A 76 -47.32 -18.09 14.14
C GLN A 76 -46.47 -17.70 15.35
N LEU A 77 -46.98 -17.91 16.57
CA LEU A 77 -46.23 -17.64 17.82
C LEU A 77 -44.93 -18.44 17.89
N VAL A 78 -44.99 -19.74 17.56
CA VAL A 78 -43.81 -20.61 17.53
C VAL A 78 -42.81 -20.14 16.47
N GLN A 79 -43.27 -19.82 15.26
CA GLN A 79 -42.38 -19.35 14.18
C GLN A 79 -41.73 -18.01 14.53
N GLN A 80 -42.49 -17.08 15.11
CA GLN A 80 -41.99 -15.78 15.56
C GLN A 80 -40.94 -15.95 16.65
N ARG A 81 -41.18 -16.84 17.63
CA ARG A 81 -40.23 -17.11 18.70
C ARG A 81 -38.95 -17.80 18.23
N ILE A 82 -39.05 -18.75 17.29
CA ILE A 82 -37.88 -19.37 16.66
C ILE A 82 -37.01 -18.30 15.99
N LYS A 83 -37.63 -17.40 15.22
CA LYS A 83 -36.91 -16.31 14.57
C LYS A 83 -36.24 -15.39 15.59
N GLN A 84 -36.97 -14.99 16.64
CA GLN A 84 -36.43 -14.12 17.68
C GLN A 84 -35.23 -14.75 18.40
N LEU A 85 -35.32 -16.02 18.78
CA LEU A 85 -34.20 -16.72 19.44
C LEU A 85 -32.97 -16.82 18.51
N ALA A 86 -33.18 -17.00 17.21
CA ALA A 86 -32.09 -17.03 16.23
C ALA A 86 -31.44 -15.64 16.06
N ASP A 87 -32.25 -14.58 15.98
CA ASP A 87 -31.78 -13.20 15.87
C ASP A 87 -31.01 -12.77 17.14
N ASP A 88 -31.52 -13.13 18.32
CA ASP A 88 -30.86 -12.87 19.62
C ASP A 88 -29.52 -13.61 19.73
N ALA A 89 -29.47 -14.87 19.30
CA ALA A 89 -28.23 -15.66 19.30
C ALA A 89 -27.18 -15.09 18.33
N LEU A 90 -27.61 -14.64 17.15
CA LEU A 90 -26.73 -13.97 16.18
C LEU A 90 -26.20 -12.64 16.73
N ALA A 91 -27.07 -11.81 17.31
CA ALA A 91 -26.67 -10.53 17.91
C ALA A 91 -25.67 -10.72 19.04
N ALA A 92 -25.88 -11.71 19.92
CA ALA A 92 -24.95 -12.06 20.98
C ALA A 92 -23.58 -12.48 20.42
N LYS A 93 -23.57 -13.29 19.36
CA LYS A 93 -22.34 -13.72 18.67
C LYS A 93 -21.58 -12.53 18.07
N LEU A 94 -22.28 -11.61 17.41
CA LEU A 94 -21.67 -10.40 16.81
C LEU A 94 -21.05 -9.48 17.86
N VAL A 95 -21.67 -9.34 19.04
CA VAL A 95 -21.11 -8.55 20.15
C VAL A 95 -19.87 -9.24 20.73
N ALA A 96 -19.90 -10.56 20.89
CA ALA A 96 -18.77 -11.33 21.41
C ALA A 96 -17.57 -11.36 20.46
N GLU A 97 -17.82 -11.40 19.14
CA GLU A 97 -16.80 -11.39 18.09
C GLU A 97 -16.42 -9.98 17.63
N LYS A 98 -16.90 -8.93 18.33
CA LYS A 98 -16.54 -7.56 18.02
C LYS A 98 -15.04 -7.35 18.25
N VAL A 99 -14.34 -6.99 17.19
CA VAL A 99 -12.93 -6.61 17.24
C VAL A 99 -12.77 -5.10 17.09
N ASP A 100 -11.66 -4.57 17.59
CA ASP A 100 -11.24 -3.21 17.30
C ASP A 100 -10.60 -3.16 15.90
N VAL A 101 -11.35 -2.63 14.94
CA VAL A 101 -10.91 -2.50 13.54
C VAL A 101 -9.88 -1.38 13.33
N THR A 102 -9.60 -0.57 14.35
CA THR A 102 -8.61 0.51 14.29
C THR A 102 -7.20 0.06 14.67
N LEU A 103 -7.05 -1.15 15.22
CA LEU A 103 -5.75 -1.70 15.57
C LEU A 103 -4.86 -1.84 14.33
N PRO A 104 -3.55 -1.54 14.44
CA PRO A 104 -2.60 -1.80 13.38
C PRO A 104 -2.64 -3.28 12.97
N GLY A 105 -2.83 -3.53 11.67
CA GLY A 105 -2.77 -4.88 11.12
C GLY A 105 -1.37 -5.50 11.27
N ARG A 106 -1.32 -6.82 11.32
CA ARG A 106 -0.05 -7.56 11.24
C ARG A 106 0.51 -7.39 9.83
N LYS A 107 1.65 -6.70 9.71
CA LYS A 107 2.29 -6.38 8.43
C LYS A 107 3.79 -6.56 8.53
N GLU A 108 4.41 -6.74 7.38
CA GLU A 108 5.86 -6.57 7.22
C GLU A 108 6.17 -5.10 6.95
N ASP A 109 7.35 -4.67 7.38
CA ASP A 109 7.82 -3.31 7.12
C ASP A 109 8.15 -3.13 5.65
N LYS A 110 7.87 -1.94 5.12
CA LYS A 110 8.23 -1.60 3.75
C LYS A 110 9.72 -1.28 3.68
N GLY A 111 10.41 -1.85 2.69
CA GLY A 111 11.76 -1.44 2.36
C GLY A 111 11.83 0.01 1.90
N GLY A 112 13.01 0.62 1.98
CA GLY A 112 13.30 1.96 1.51
C GLY A 112 14.53 2.00 0.62
N LEU A 113 14.54 2.92 -0.34
CA LEU A 113 15.75 3.21 -1.12
C LEU A 113 16.72 4.02 -0.29
N HIS A 114 18.03 3.76 -0.48
CA HIS A 114 19.08 4.56 0.14
C HIS A 114 18.95 6.04 -0.30
N PRO A 115 19.19 7.03 0.57
CA PRO A 115 19.06 8.45 0.22
C PRO A 115 19.84 8.84 -1.04
N VAL A 116 21.07 8.34 -1.19
CA VAL A 116 21.88 8.57 -2.41
C VAL A 116 21.20 8.00 -3.65
N THR A 117 20.59 6.82 -3.58
CA THR A 117 19.86 6.25 -4.72
C THR A 117 18.68 7.13 -5.11
N ARG A 118 17.94 7.66 -4.13
CA ARG A 118 16.82 8.58 -4.40
C ARG A 118 17.32 9.88 -5.04
N THR A 119 18.43 10.43 -4.56
CA THR A 119 19.07 11.61 -5.14
C THR A 119 19.52 11.35 -6.58
N LEU A 120 20.22 10.24 -6.84
CA LEU A 120 20.67 9.89 -8.19
C LEU A 120 19.49 9.70 -9.15
N GLN A 121 18.45 8.97 -8.75
CA GLN A 121 17.24 8.80 -9.56
C GLN A 121 16.54 10.12 -9.87
N ARG A 122 16.50 11.04 -8.89
CA ARG A 122 15.92 12.37 -9.08
C ARG A 122 16.73 13.21 -10.07
N ILE A 123 18.06 13.20 -9.97
CA ILE A 123 18.94 13.90 -10.92
C ILE A 123 18.77 13.31 -12.32
N GLN A 124 18.83 11.98 -12.45
CA GLN A 124 18.66 11.28 -13.73
C GLN A 124 17.32 11.64 -14.38
N SER A 125 16.22 11.51 -13.65
CA SER A 125 14.88 11.79 -14.17
C SER A 125 14.76 13.23 -14.68
N TYR A 126 15.36 14.21 -13.99
CA TYR A 126 15.33 15.60 -14.44
C TYR A 126 16.05 15.75 -15.79
N PHE A 127 17.29 15.29 -15.90
CA PHE A 127 18.08 15.43 -17.13
C PHE A 127 17.55 14.59 -18.30
N GLU A 128 16.93 13.44 -18.04
CA GLU A 128 16.21 12.66 -19.05
C GLU A 128 15.08 13.46 -19.70
N THR A 129 14.35 14.29 -18.93
CA THR A 129 13.30 15.17 -19.50
C THR A 129 13.87 16.24 -20.44
N MET A 130 15.14 16.59 -20.28
CA MET A 130 15.87 17.51 -21.16
C MET A 130 16.54 16.81 -22.35
N GLY A 131 16.34 15.49 -22.48
CA GLY A 131 16.89 14.66 -23.56
C GLY A 131 18.33 14.20 -23.35
N PHE A 132 18.86 14.26 -22.12
CA PHE A 132 20.13 13.62 -21.79
C PHE A 132 19.94 12.11 -21.64
N GLN A 133 20.92 11.34 -22.11
CA GLN A 133 20.96 9.90 -21.93
C GLN A 133 21.84 9.53 -20.73
N VAL A 134 21.49 8.47 -20.01
CA VAL A 134 22.33 7.95 -18.92
C VAL A 134 23.42 7.05 -19.50
N ALA A 135 24.68 7.39 -19.24
CA ALA A 135 25.84 6.59 -19.63
C ALA A 135 26.53 6.03 -18.38
N GLU A 136 26.94 4.77 -18.44
CA GLU A 136 27.70 4.10 -17.39
C GLU A 136 29.04 3.60 -17.92
N GLY A 137 30.02 3.46 -17.03
CA GLY A 137 31.32 2.90 -17.36
C GLY A 137 31.98 2.26 -16.15
N PRO A 138 33.13 1.60 -16.34
CA PRO A 138 33.79 0.83 -15.30
C PRO A 138 34.28 1.73 -14.15
N GLU A 139 34.36 1.16 -12.95
CA GLU A 139 34.90 1.83 -11.76
C GLU A 139 36.44 1.71 -11.68
N ILE A 140 36.99 0.64 -12.25
CA ILE A 140 38.43 0.47 -12.46
C ILE A 140 38.75 1.00 -13.86
N GLU A 141 39.59 2.03 -13.92
CA GLU A 141 39.95 2.74 -15.15
C GLU A 141 41.46 2.72 -15.39
N ASP A 142 41.83 3.00 -16.63
CA ASP A 142 43.23 3.25 -16.97
C ASP A 142 43.61 4.73 -16.81
N THR A 143 44.92 5.00 -16.75
CA THR A 143 45.45 6.37 -16.61
C THR A 143 45.14 7.26 -17.82
N THR A 144 44.88 6.67 -18.99
CA THR A 144 44.55 7.42 -20.19
C THR A 144 43.17 8.05 -20.07
N HIS A 145 42.14 7.25 -19.79
CA HIS A 145 40.76 7.73 -19.70
C HIS A 145 40.52 8.56 -18.44
N ASN A 146 41.14 8.20 -17.30
CA ASN A 146 40.97 8.96 -16.05
C ASN A 146 41.77 10.27 -16.02
N PHE A 147 42.81 10.42 -16.83
CA PHE A 147 43.64 11.63 -16.74
C PHE A 147 44.10 12.17 -18.09
N THR A 148 44.82 11.38 -18.89
CA THR A 148 45.51 11.89 -20.09
C THR A 148 44.53 12.49 -21.10
N ALA A 149 43.41 11.81 -21.37
CA ALA A 149 42.37 12.26 -22.29
C ALA A 149 41.63 13.52 -21.78
N LEU A 150 41.75 13.82 -20.49
CA LEU A 150 41.18 15.00 -19.84
C LEU A 150 42.22 16.11 -19.65
N ASN A 151 43.30 16.08 -20.43
CA ASN A 151 44.37 17.08 -20.40
C ASN A 151 45.03 17.22 -19.02
N ILE A 152 45.02 16.17 -18.20
CA ILE A 152 45.69 16.12 -16.90
C ILE A 152 47.07 15.48 -17.12
N PRO A 153 48.20 16.20 -17.14
CA PRO A 153 49.52 15.62 -17.42
C PRO A 153 50.05 14.74 -16.26
N GLU A 154 51.08 13.92 -16.52
CA GLU A 154 51.67 13.00 -15.53
C GLU A 154 52.15 13.70 -14.24
N HIS A 155 52.63 14.94 -14.36
CA HIS A 155 53.14 15.72 -13.24
C HIS A 155 52.02 16.52 -12.52
N HIS A 156 50.76 16.35 -12.89
CA HIS A 156 49.65 17.05 -12.26
C HIS A 156 49.41 16.53 -10.83
N PRO A 157 49.20 17.40 -9.83
CA PRO A 157 48.98 16.98 -8.44
C PRO A 157 47.88 15.93 -8.28
N ALA A 158 46.78 16.04 -9.03
CA ALA A 158 45.66 15.09 -9.00
C ALA A 158 46.03 13.63 -9.36
N ARG A 159 47.20 13.37 -9.96
CA ARG A 159 47.71 12.00 -10.23
C ARG A 159 48.56 11.46 -9.09
N ALA A 160 48.77 12.22 -8.02
CA ALA A 160 49.65 11.80 -6.94
C ALA A 160 49.07 10.57 -6.21
N MET A 161 49.97 9.67 -5.79
CA MET A 161 49.60 8.42 -5.09
C MET A 161 48.86 8.64 -3.77
N HIS A 162 48.93 9.84 -3.19
CA HIS A 162 48.20 10.16 -1.95
C HIS A 162 46.74 10.57 -2.20
N ASP A 163 46.35 10.83 -3.45
CA ASP A 163 44.98 11.26 -3.80
C ASP A 163 44.19 10.16 -4.53
N THR A 164 44.90 9.23 -5.21
CA THR A 164 44.32 8.23 -6.12
C THR A 164 44.71 6.80 -5.74
N PHE A 165 43.74 5.88 -5.75
CA PHE A 165 43.99 4.46 -5.52
C PHE A 165 44.48 3.75 -6.78
N TYR A 166 45.78 3.48 -6.85
CA TYR A 166 46.41 2.71 -7.93
C TYR A 166 46.51 1.21 -7.59
N PHE A 167 46.23 0.36 -8.57
CA PHE A 167 46.57 -1.07 -8.51
C PHE A 167 47.99 -1.32 -9.03
N ASN A 168 48.37 -0.57 -10.06
CA ASN A 168 49.67 -0.59 -10.72
C ASN A 168 49.85 0.77 -11.45
N PRO A 169 50.98 1.05 -12.13
CA PRO A 169 51.23 2.35 -12.77
C PRO A 169 50.21 2.81 -13.83
N THR A 170 49.40 1.90 -14.39
CA THR A 170 48.45 2.21 -15.48
C THR A 170 47.00 1.98 -15.11
N THR A 171 46.70 1.32 -13.99
CA THR A 171 45.33 0.95 -13.57
C THR A 171 45.01 1.51 -12.18
N LEU A 172 43.84 2.14 -12.04
CA LEU A 172 43.39 2.82 -10.82
C LEU A 172 41.87 2.68 -10.62
N LEU A 173 41.40 3.02 -9.42
CA LEU A 173 39.97 3.31 -9.19
C LEU A 173 39.67 4.74 -9.63
N ARG A 174 38.67 4.93 -10.50
CA ARG A 174 38.36 6.26 -11.07
C ARG A 174 38.08 7.31 -9.99
N THR A 175 38.61 8.52 -10.19
CA THR A 175 38.50 9.65 -9.24
C THR A 175 37.32 10.57 -9.52
N HIS A 176 36.73 10.41 -10.70
CA HIS A 176 35.59 11.12 -11.25
C HIS A 176 34.91 10.25 -12.33
N THR A 177 33.71 10.61 -12.81
CA THR A 177 32.99 9.85 -13.85
C THR A 177 33.27 10.37 -15.27
N SER A 178 34.14 11.37 -15.43
CA SER A 178 34.62 11.86 -16.73
C SER A 178 35.19 10.79 -17.70
N PRO A 179 35.79 9.65 -17.28
CA PRO A 179 36.16 8.58 -18.20
C PRO A 179 35.02 8.10 -19.08
N VAL A 180 33.79 8.09 -18.55
CA VAL A 180 32.58 7.72 -19.29
C VAL A 180 32.34 8.69 -20.45
N GLN A 181 32.58 9.98 -20.25
CA GLN A 181 32.42 11.01 -21.27
C GLN A 181 33.42 10.84 -22.42
N ILE A 182 34.68 10.53 -22.10
CA ILE A 182 35.70 10.21 -23.11
C ILE A 182 35.25 9.02 -23.96
N ARG A 183 34.83 7.93 -23.30
CA ARG A 183 34.38 6.71 -23.99
C ARG A 183 33.16 6.96 -24.89
N VAL A 184 32.22 7.79 -24.45
CA VAL A 184 31.07 8.20 -25.26
C VAL A 184 31.54 8.98 -26.50
N MET A 185 32.42 9.97 -26.32
CA MET A 185 32.95 10.76 -27.44
C MET A 185 33.83 9.95 -28.42
N GLU A 186 34.47 8.88 -27.96
CA GLU A 186 35.21 7.95 -28.83
C GLU A 186 34.27 7.04 -29.64
N ALA A 187 33.11 6.71 -29.08
CA ALA A 187 32.15 5.81 -29.69
C ALA A 187 31.17 6.53 -30.65
N GLU A 188 30.82 7.78 -30.35
CA GLU A 188 29.75 8.52 -31.03
C GLU A 188 30.18 9.96 -31.38
N ALA A 189 29.80 10.41 -32.57
CA ALA A 189 30.01 11.79 -32.99
C ALA A 189 28.90 12.72 -32.43
N PRO A 190 29.18 14.03 -32.23
CA PRO A 190 28.16 15.02 -31.89
C PRO A 190 26.96 15.00 -32.86
N PRO A 191 25.73 15.33 -32.39
CA PRO A 191 25.42 15.90 -31.07
C PRO A 191 25.36 14.87 -29.93
N LEU A 192 25.97 15.20 -28.80
CA LEU A 192 26.01 14.36 -27.59
C LEU A 192 25.31 15.07 -26.43
N LYS A 193 24.45 14.37 -25.70
CA LYS A 193 23.87 14.80 -24.42
C LYS A 193 23.81 13.62 -23.46
N VAL A 194 24.75 13.56 -22.53
CA VAL A 194 24.84 12.43 -21.60
C VAL A 194 25.04 12.88 -20.15
N ILE A 195 24.51 12.11 -19.22
CA ILE A 195 24.87 12.18 -17.80
C ILE A 195 25.52 10.87 -17.38
N ALA A 196 26.55 10.95 -16.55
CA ALA A 196 27.33 9.82 -16.07
C ALA A 196 27.27 9.74 -14.53
N PRO A 197 26.21 9.14 -13.96
CA PRO A 197 26.14 8.83 -12.54
C PRO A 197 27.07 7.65 -12.20
N GLY A 198 27.76 7.72 -11.08
CA GLY A 198 28.62 6.60 -10.69
C GLY A 198 29.37 6.78 -9.38
N ARG A 199 29.89 5.67 -8.86
CA ARG A 199 30.82 5.67 -7.73
C ARG A 199 32.19 6.14 -8.16
N VAL A 200 32.85 6.89 -7.31
CA VAL A 200 34.20 7.41 -7.50
C VAL A 200 34.98 7.27 -6.20
N TYR A 201 36.30 7.24 -6.32
CA TYR A 201 37.20 6.87 -5.23
C TYR A 201 38.32 7.89 -5.07
N ARG A 202 38.58 8.29 -3.83
CA ARG A 202 39.68 9.20 -3.47
C ARG A 202 40.31 8.74 -2.18
N CYS A 203 41.61 8.93 -2.04
CA CYS A 203 42.36 8.53 -0.85
C CYS A 203 42.22 9.56 0.30
N ASP A 204 40.99 10.04 0.51
CA ASP A 204 40.62 10.96 1.59
C ASP A 204 39.59 10.28 2.50
N SER A 205 39.84 10.32 3.82
CA SER A 205 38.90 9.79 4.80
C SER A 205 38.94 10.63 6.08
N ASP A 206 37.93 11.48 6.24
CA ASP A 206 37.72 12.29 7.44
C ASP A 206 36.22 12.39 7.76
N LEU A 207 35.80 13.33 8.61
CA LEU A 207 34.39 13.49 8.99
C LEU A 207 33.46 13.90 7.84
N THR A 208 34.00 14.54 6.80
CA THR A 208 33.28 15.08 5.64
C THR A 208 33.61 14.35 4.34
N HIS A 209 34.68 13.55 4.31
CA HIS A 209 35.16 12.84 3.14
C HIS A 209 35.12 11.33 3.35
N THR A 210 34.50 10.62 2.41
CA THR A 210 34.52 9.16 2.36
C THR A 210 35.36 8.69 1.18
N PRO A 211 36.14 7.60 1.32
CA PRO A 211 37.03 7.15 0.26
C PRO A 211 36.31 6.63 -0.98
N MET A 212 35.00 6.34 -0.84
CA MET A 212 34.08 6.08 -1.92
C MET A 212 32.86 7.00 -1.77
N PHE A 213 32.49 7.70 -2.82
CA PHE A 213 31.28 8.53 -2.89
C PHE A 213 30.68 8.46 -4.29
N HIS A 214 29.59 9.20 -4.54
CA HIS A 214 28.90 9.19 -5.83
C HIS A 214 29.00 10.57 -6.47
N GLN A 215 29.25 10.58 -7.78
CA GLN A 215 29.21 11.78 -8.61
C GLN A 215 28.22 11.58 -9.75
N VAL A 216 27.69 12.69 -10.25
CA VAL A 216 26.97 12.75 -11.51
C VAL A 216 27.64 13.85 -12.32
N GLU A 217 28.17 13.49 -13.47
CA GLU A 217 28.71 14.47 -14.42
C GLU A 217 27.81 14.54 -15.64
N GLY A 218 27.79 15.69 -16.30
CA GLY A 218 27.02 15.92 -17.53
C GLY A 218 27.94 16.40 -18.65
N LEU A 219 27.68 15.92 -19.86
CA LEU A 219 28.36 16.33 -21.09
C LEU A 219 27.30 16.70 -22.14
N MET A 220 27.44 17.88 -22.74
CA MET A 220 26.65 18.33 -23.87
C MET A 220 27.56 18.93 -24.93
N VAL A 221 27.59 18.34 -26.12
CA VAL A 221 28.44 18.75 -27.25
C VAL A 221 27.57 18.88 -28.50
N ASP A 222 27.53 20.08 -29.08
CA ASP A 222 26.78 20.40 -30.30
C ASP A 222 27.38 21.66 -30.95
N GLU A 223 26.95 22.02 -32.17
CA GLU A 223 27.54 23.12 -32.95
C GLU A 223 27.36 24.51 -32.32
N SER A 224 26.30 24.71 -31.53
CA SER A 224 25.90 26.04 -31.01
C SER A 224 25.68 26.05 -29.49
N ILE A 225 26.51 25.33 -28.74
CA ILE A 225 26.47 25.34 -27.27
C ILE A 225 27.34 26.47 -26.71
N SER A 226 26.81 27.19 -25.73
CA SER A 226 27.44 28.35 -25.12
C SER A 226 27.50 28.25 -23.60
N PHE A 227 28.32 29.11 -22.98
CA PHE A 227 28.37 29.20 -21.52
C PHE A 227 27.04 29.66 -20.90
N THR A 228 26.21 30.39 -21.66
CA THR A 228 24.87 30.78 -21.19
C THR A 228 23.94 29.57 -21.07
N ASP A 229 24.09 28.56 -21.94
CA ASP A 229 23.32 27.32 -21.84
C ASP A 229 23.69 26.54 -20.57
N LEU A 230 24.99 26.41 -20.29
CA LEU A 230 25.48 25.76 -19.06
C LEU A 230 24.89 26.42 -17.81
N LYS A 231 24.92 27.76 -17.74
CA LYS A 231 24.34 28.49 -16.61
C LYS A 231 22.83 28.27 -16.50
N GLY A 232 22.11 28.33 -17.62
CA GLY A 232 20.67 28.13 -17.65
C GLY A 232 20.26 26.74 -17.16
N ILE A 233 20.92 25.69 -17.69
CA ILE A 233 20.67 24.30 -17.33
C ILE A 233 20.94 24.06 -15.84
N LEU A 234 22.07 24.55 -15.32
CA LEU A 234 22.42 24.34 -13.90
C LEU A 234 21.47 25.11 -12.95
N VAL A 235 21.05 26.32 -13.30
CA VAL A 235 20.08 27.07 -12.48
C VAL A 235 18.73 26.36 -12.46
N ASP A 236 18.20 25.97 -13.63
CA ASP A 236 16.91 25.27 -13.73
C ASP A 236 16.95 23.93 -12.99
N PHE A 237 18.06 23.19 -13.11
CA PHE A 237 18.28 21.95 -12.37
C PHE A 237 18.27 22.17 -10.85
N LEU A 238 19.00 23.17 -10.36
CA LEU A 238 19.10 23.43 -8.92
C LEU A 238 17.74 23.84 -8.35
N GLU A 239 16.99 24.72 -9.02
CA GLU A 239 15.65 25.11 -8.57
C GLU A 239 14.67 23.93 -8.60
N ALA A 240 14.72 23.07 -9.62
CA ALA A 240 13.91 21.86 -9.70
C ALA A 240 14.31 20.81 -8.64
N PHE A 241 15.60 20.70 -8.32
CA PHE A 241 16.11 19.72 -7.36
C PHE A 241 15.81 20.13 -5.91
N PHE A 242 15.87 21.42 -5.58
CA PHE A 242 15.59 21.94 -4.25
C PHE A 242 14.14 22.43 -4.07
N GLU A 243 13.34 22.46 -5.14
CA GLU A 243 11.91 22.85 -5.13
C GLU A 243 11.66 24.27 -4.63
N GLN A 244 12.62 25.16 -4.85
CA GLN A 244 12.53 26.57 -4.47
C GLN A 244 13.40 27.44 -5.36
N ALA A 245 13.07 28.73 -5.43
CA ALA A 245 13.90 29.71 -6.11
C ALA A 245 15.25 29.86 -5.38
N LEU A 246 16.36 29.75 -6.11
CA LEU A 246 17.71 29.74 -5.52
C LEU A 246 18.58 30.87 -6.05
N THR A 247 19.32 31.49 -5.14
CA THR A 247 20.43 32.36 -5.54
C THR A 247 21.64 31.48 -5.85
N VAL A 248 21.96 31.35 -7.14
CA VAL A 248 23.13 30.60 -7.63
C VAL A 248 24.25 31.57 -7.99
N ARG A 249 25.45 31.35 -7.44
CA ARG A 249 26.65 32.14 -7.73
C ARG A 249 27.64 31.30 -8.52
N PHE A 250 27.99 31.76 -9.72
CA PHE A 250 29.07 31.18 -10.52
C PHE A 250 30.36 31.96 -10.27
N ARG A 251 31.40 31.27 -9.82
CA ARG A 251 32.74 31.85 -9.63
C ARG A 251 33.75 31.17 -10.55
N PRO A 252 34.72 31.90 -11.12
CA PRO A 252 35.79 31.29 -11.89
C PRO A 252 36.52 30.22 -11.08
N SER A 253 36.85 29.11 -11.73
CA SER A 253 37.69 28.05 -11.18
C SER A 253 38.68 27.59 -12.25
N TYR A 254 39.32 26.44 -12.06
CA TYR A 254 40.20 25.83 -13.05
C TYR A 254 40.05 24.31 -13.04
N PHE A 255 39.70 23.75 -14.20
CA PHE A 255 39.78 22.31 -14.45
C PHE A 255 40.53 22.09 -15.77
N PRO A 256 41.56 21.22 -15.83
CA PRO A 256 42.39 21.05 -17.04
C PRO A 256 41.64 20.71 -18.33
N PHE A 257 40.43 20.16 -18.23
CA PHE A 257 39.56 19.74 -19.33
C PHE A 257 38.43 20.73 -19.68
N THR A 258 38.41 21.93 -19.09
CA THR A 258 37.41 22.97 -19.43
C THR A 258 38.05 24.35 -19.54
N GLU A 259 37.59 25.16 -20.49
CA GLU A 259 37.98 26.57 -20.62
C GLU A 259 36.84 27.33 -21.34
N PRO A 260 36.17 28.31 -20.71
CA PRO A 260 36.34 28.77 -19.33
C PRO A 260 35.77 27.79 -18.28
N SER A 261 36.40 27.73 -17.10
CA SER A 261 35.93 26.94 -15.95
C SER A 261 35.16 27.78 -14.92
N ALA A 262 34.15 27.18 -14.27
CA ALA A 262 33.46 27.79 -13.15
C ALA A 262 33.01 26.76 -12.11
N GLU A 263 32.85 27.22 -10.88
CA GLU A 263 32.17 26.49 -9.80
C GLU A 263 30.87 27.21 -9.44
N ALA A 264 29.82 26.44 -9.14
CA ALA A 264 28.52 26.96 -8.74
C ALA A 264 28.32 26.76 -7.22
N ASP A 265 28.12 27.86 -6.50
CA ASP A 265 27.72 27.85 -5.10
C ASP A 265 26.22 28.19 -5.00
N ILE A 266 25.49 27.53 -4.09
CA ILE A 266 24.08 27.84 -3.80
C ILE A 266 23.94 28.58 -2.47
N GLY A 267 22.96 29.48 -2.38
CA GLY A 267 22.49 30.01 -1.11
C GLY A 267 21.98 28.89 -0.18
N CYS A 268 22.00 29.12 1.13
CA CYS A 268 21.48 28.14 2.09
C CYS A 268 20.03 27.77 1.78
N VAL A 269 19.78 26.46 1.76
CA VAL A 269 18.49 25.80 1.52
C VAL A 269 17.89 25.36 2.85
#